data_AF-A0A7V7SYN1-F1
#
_entry.id   AF-A0A7V7SYN1-F1
#
_cell.length_a   1.000
_cell.length_b   1.000
_cell.length_c   1.000
_cell.angle_alpha   90.00
_cell.angle_beta   90.00
_cell.angle_gamma   90.00
#
_symmetry.space_group_name_H-M   'P 1'
#
loop_
_entity.id
_entity.type
_entity.pdbx_description
1 polymer ?
#
loop_
_entity_poly.entity_id
_entity_poly.type
_entity_poly.pdbx_seq_one_letter_code
_entity_poly.pdbx_strand_id
1 'polypeptide(L)'
;MNSKYAKEKKAGLVIIGVTDEAPELVDQWVQDYEVEYPVVILKDGAFEKTLGVQFFPTAAVMAPDNEVVYSGSAGSYSGPLKKAMGKAKKGSLWPKSVDKAFSKWQAGDPGQGYHAITKLLDSKNTKDNDRYWADKFKVYMEAEADRILKESRKFVDDGLFYQATLNTESHLDTKEPLPWAEGFQKLVDEMESDPLYSKEISGGKIHAKGLIADQERAYLDAFKAYKGVYKKYPNTRIGAASLTRATEIKEKGLPGYEPSCRHCRQAKRACAKHLVKVKI
;
A
#
# COMPACT_ATOMS: atom_id res chain seq x y z
N MET A 1 3.36 17.73 3.44
CA MET A 1 2.41 17.67 2.29
C MET A 1 1.52 16.41 2.39
N ASN A 2 2.08 15.26 2.82
CA ASN A 2 1.39 13.96 2.87
C ASN A 2 0.13 13.93 3.75
N SER A 3 0.16 14.56 4.94
CA SER A 3 -1.04 14.61 5.81
C SER A 3 -2.21 15.40 5.20
N LYS A 4 -1.93 16.40 4.36
CA LYS A 4 -2.93 17.16 3.62
C LYS A 4 -3.44 16.38 2.41
N TYR A 5 -2.54 15.66 1.73
CA TYR A 5 -2.87 14.75 0.64
C TYR A 5 -3.85 13.65 1.07
N ALA A 6 -3.61 12.96 2.19
CA ALA A 6 -4.50 11.89 2.65
C ALA A 6 -5.95 12.37 2.89
N LYS A 7 -6.13 13.61 3.35
CA LYS A 7 -7.44 14.23 3.54
C LYS A 7 -8.10 14.62 2.22
N GLU A 8 -7.34 15.21 1.30
CA GLU A 8 -7.85 15.69 0.00
C GLU A 8 -8.05 14.55 -1.02
N LYS A 9 -7.26 13.47 -0.93
CA LYS A 9 -7.42 12.23 -1.71
C LYS A 9 -8.81 11.61 -1.53
N LYS A 10 -9.31 11.61 -0.29
CA LYS A 10 -10.69 11.17 0.03
C LYS A 10 -11.76 12.05 -0.60
N ALA A 11 -11.44 13.30 -0.95
CA ALA A 11 -12.33 14.21 -1.65
C ALA A 11 -12.23 14.10 -3.18
N GLY A 12 -11.47 13.12 -3.70
CA GLY A 12 -11.29 12.90 -5.13
C GLY A 12 -10.12 13.66 -5.75
N LEU A 13 -9.24 14.27 -4.94
CA LEU A 13 -8.02 14.90 -5.46
C LEU A 13 -6.97 13.83 -5.78
N VAL A 14 -6.43 13.88 -6.99
CA VAL A 14 -5.21 13.17 -7.36
C VAL A 14 -4.07 14.18 -7.39
N ILE A 15 -2.97 13.84 -6.72
CA ILE A 15 -1.71 14.59 -6.80
C ILE A 15 -0.74 13.74 -7.60
N ILE A 16 0.00 14.35 -8.51
CA ILE A 16 1.08 13.71 -9.27
C ILE A 16 2.30 14.61 -9.10
N GLY A 17 3.38 14.05 -8.56
CA GLY A 17 4.69 14.68 -8.60
C GLY A 17 5.28 14.51 -10.00
N VAL A 18 5.85 15.56 -10.57
CA VAL A 18 6.55 15.49 -11.86
C VAL A 18 7.95 16.07 -11.66
N THR A 19 8.94 15.38 -12.22
CA THR A 19 10.35 15.76 -12.07
C THR A 19 11.16 15.28 -13.28
N ASP A 20 12.28 15.93 -13.56
CA ASP A 20 13.29 15.54 -14.54
C ASP A 20 14.54 14.92 -13.87
N GLU A 21 14.51 14.75 -12.55
CA GLU A 21 15.60 14.19 -11.74
C GLU A 21 15.88 12.71 -12.07
N ALA A 22 17.07 12.26 -11.68
CA ALA A 22 17.48 10.86 -11.84
C ALA A 22 16.60 9.93 -10.97
N PRO A 23 16.18 8.74 -11.48
CA PRO A 23 15.32 7.81 -10.74
C PRO A 23 15.84 7.47 -9.33
N GLU A 24 17.15 7.32 -9.17
CA GLU A 24 17.77 6.96 -7.91
C GLU A 24 17.59 8.05 -6.84
N LEU A 25 17.58 9.32 -7.26
CA LEU A 25 17.32 10.46 -6.37
C LEU A 25 15.84 10.55 -5.99
N VAL A 26 14.95 10.26 -6.94
CA VAL A 26 13.51 10.25 -6.72
C VAL A 26 13.11 9.15 -5.75
N ASP A 27 13.63 7.94 -5.94
CA ASP A 27 13.34 6.78 -5.08
C ASP A 27 13.79 7.04 -3.64
N GLN A 28 15.00 7.57 -3.46
CA GLN A 28 15.52 7.95 -2.14
C GLN A 28 14.63 9.02 -1.50
N TRP A 29 14.23 10.05 -2.24
CA TRP A 29 13.36 11.11 -1.74
C TRP A 29 11.96 10.58 -1.37
N VAL A 30 11.37 9.71 -2.20
CA VAL A 30 10.08 9.07 -1.91
C VAL A 30 10.15 8.27 -0.61
N GLN A 31 11.26 7.55 -0.38
CA GLN A 31 11.49 6.79 0.83
C GLN A 31 11.68 7.70 2.06
N ASP A 32 12.55 8.70 1.97
CA ASP A 32 12.88 9.58 3.09
C ASP A 32 11.70 10.44 3.56
N TYR A 33 10.84 10.83 2.62
CA TYR A 33 9.68 11.68 2.88
C TYR A 33 8.35 10.92 2.88
N GLU A 34 8.37 9.59 2.80
CA GLU A 34 7.19 8.72 2.82
C GLU A 34 6.09 9.19 1.85
N VAL A 35 6.48 9.47 0.60
CA VAL A 35 5.59 10.07 -0.41
C VAL A 35 4.57 9.04 -0.90
N GLU A 36 3.29 9.35 -0.75
CA GLU A 36 2.18 8.43 -1.08
C GLU A 36 1.51 8.69 -2.43
N TYR A 37 1.87 9.77 -3.11
CA TYR A 37 1.32 10.09 -4.44
C TYR A 37 2.27 9.63 -5.55
N PRO A 38 1.75 9.28 -6.74
CA PRO A 38 2.59 8.92 -7.88
C PRO A 38 3.58 10.03 -8.23
N VAL A 39 4.82 9.65 -8.53
CA VAL A 39 5.85 10.55 -9.08
C VAL A 39 6.20 10.05 -10.48
N VAL A 40 6.17 10.95 -11.46
CA VAL A 40 6.47 10.66 -12.86
C VAL A 40 7.75 11.39 -13.24
N ILE A 41 8.69 10.67 -13.84
CA ILE A 41 9.95 11.22 -14.31
C ILE A 41 9.83 11.51 -15.81
N LEU A 42 9.91 12.79 -16.19
CA LEU A 42 9.81 13.26 -17.58
C LEU A 42 11.08 14.02 -17.94
N LYS A 43 11.99 13.38 -18.69
CA LYS A 43 13.34 13.94 -18.97
C LYS A 43 13.39 14.88 -20.17
N ASP A 44 12.33 14.96 -20.95
CA ASP A 44 12.34 15.67 -22.24
C ASP A 44 11.87 17.13 -22.15
N GLY A 45 11.44 17.59 -20.97
CA GLY A 45 10.97 18.96 -20.75
C GLY A 45 9.63 19.29 -21.43
N ALA A 46 8.99 18.30 -22.08
CA ALA A 46 7.81 18.55 -22.91
C ALA A 46 6.61 18.98 -22.05
N PHE A 47 6.50 18.43 -20.85
CA PHE A 47 5.44 18.75 -19.91
C PHE A 47 5.60 20.16 -19.32
N GLU A 48 6.82 20.51 -18.90
CA GLU A 48 7.20 21.83 -18.39
C GLU A 48 6.88 22.91 -19.41
N LYS A 49 7.23 22.67 -20.68
CA LYS A 49 6.93 23.58 -21.79
C LYS A 49 5.43 23.70 -22.04
N THR A 50 4.69 22.59 -21.96
CA THR A 50 3.22 22.58 -22.13
C THR A 50 2.51 23.37 -21.02
N LEU A 51 3.00 23.27 -19.79
CA LEU A 51 2.46 23.99 -18.64
C LEU A 51 3.00 25.41 -18.47
N GLY A 52 4.00 25.80 -19.27
CA GLY A 52 4.67 27.10 -19.16
C GLY A 52 5.42 27.29 -17.83
N VAL A 53 6.07 26.24 -17.32
CA VAL A 53 6.83 26.27 -16.06
C VAL A 53 8.01 27.24 -16.19
N GLN A 54 8.07 28.25 -15.31
CA GLN A 54 9.13 29.27 -15.32
C GLN A 54 10.15 29.11 -14.19
N PHE A 55 9.81 28.35 -13.15
CA PHE A 55 10.66 28.13 -11.98
C PHE A 55 10.21 26.87 -11.22
N PHE A 56 11.06 26.40 -10.31
CA PHE A 56 10.75 25.28 -9.43
C PHE A 56 10.77 25.75 -7.95
N PRO A 57 9.85 25.26 -7.10
CA PRO A 57 8.74 24.37 -7.40
C PRO A 57 7.53 25.11 -8.02
N THR A 58 6.99 24.55 -9.11
CA THR A 58 5.72 24.98 -9.72
C THR A 58 4.61 23.97 -9.41
N ALA A 59 3.38 24.46 -9.24
CA ALA A 59 2.18 23.64 -9.16
C ALA A 59 1.24 24.00 -10.31
N ALA A 60 0.63 22.97 -10.90
CA ALA A 60 -0.49 23.12 -11.81
C ALA A 60 -1.76 22.53 -11.20
N VAL A 61 -2.90 23.17 -11.43
CA VAL A 61 -4.21 22.64 -11.04
C VAL A 61 -4.99 22.35 -12.30
N MET A 62 -5.30 21.08 -12.51
CA MET A 62 -6.21 20.64 -13.56
C MET A 62 -7.61 20.49 -12.97
N ALA A 63 -8.60 21.09 -13.61
CA ALA A 63 -9.99 20.94 -13.24
C ALA A 63 -10.58 19.64 -13.82
N PRO A 64 -11.76 19.19 -13.34
CA PRO A 64 -12.38 17.91 -13.77
C PRO A 64 -12.73 17.84 -15.26
N ASP A 65 -12.77 18.98 -15.94
CA ASP A 65 -12.96 19.15 -17.39
C ASP A 65 -11.63 19.05 -18.18
N ASN A 66 -10.53 18.64 -17.51
CA ASN A 66 -9.17 18.56 -18.03
C ASN A 66 -8.54 19.91 -18.41
N GLU A 67 -9.13 21.03 -18.01
CA GLU A 67 -8.54 22.35 -18.22
C GLU A 67 -7.52 22.68 -17.12
N VAL A 68 -6.37 23.24 -17.50
CA VAL A 68 -5.41 23.81 -16.55
C VAL A 68 -5.95 25.15 -16.06
N VAL A 69 -6.46 25.18 -14.83
CA VAL A 69 -7.02 26.40 -14.22
C VAL A 69 -5.99 27.19 -13.42
N TYR A 70 -4.78 26.65 -13.25
CA TYR A 70 -3.65 27.32 -12.62
C TYR A 70 -2.33 26.66 -13.05
N SER A 71 -1.31 27.47 -13.28
CA SER A 71 0.10 27.08 -13.39
C SER A 71 0.93 28.20 -12.80
N GLY A 72 1.77 27.91 -11.81
CA GLY A 72 2.59 28.92 -11.14
C GLY A 72 3.18 28.43 -9.83
N SER A 73 3.48 29.34 -8.91
CA SER A 73 4.16 28.99 -7.65
C SER A 73 3.43 27.91 -6.84
N ALA A 74 4.17 26.91 -6.38
CA ALA A 74 3.65 25.91 -5.44
C ALA A 74 3.17 26.51 -4.11
N GLY A 75 3.43 27.80 -3.81
CA GLY A 75 2.87 28.50 -2.66
C GLY A 75 1.44 29.03 -2.87
N SER A 76 0.94 29.12 -4.10
CA SER A 76 -0.25 29.93 -4.44
C SER A 76 -1.41 29.15 -5.09
N TYR A 77 -1.32 27.82 -5.18
CA TYR A 77 -2.34 26.98 -5.83
C TYR A 77 -3.65 26.77 -5.02
N SER A 78 -3.69 27.18 -3.74
CA SER A 78 -4.77 26.81 -2.81
C SER A 78 -6.15 27.33 -3.21
N GLY A 79 -6.23 28.58 -3.70
CA GLY A 79 -7.47 29.19 -4.20
C GLY A 79 -7.99 28.51 -5.46
N PRO A 80 -7.17 28.40 -6.53
CA PRO A 80 -7.53 27.66 -7.73
C PRO A 80 -7.90 26.20 -7.47
N LEU A 81 -7.17 25.50 -6.61
CA LEU A 81 -7.51 24.14 -6.20
C LEU A 81 -8.88 24.07 -5.54
N LYS A 82 -9.19 24.96 -4.59
CA LYS A 82 -10.51 25.00 -3.95
C LYS A 82 -11.62 25.24 -4.98
N LYS A 83 -11.39 26.10 -5.98
CA LYS A 83 -12.35 26.36 -7.06
C LYS A 83 -12.54 25.13 -7.97
N ALA A 84 -11.45 24.46 -8.35
CA ALA A 84 -11.48 23.22 -9.15
C ALA A 84 -12.19 22.08 -8.40
N MET A 85 -11.87 21.88 -7.13
CA MET A 85 -12.53 20.91 -6.27
C MET A 85 -14.03 21.21 -6.09
N GLY A 86 -14.42 22.49 -6.10
CA GLY A 86 -15.83 22.90 -6.09
C GLY A 86 -16.60 22.49 -7.35
N LYS A 87 -15.92 22.37 -8.50
CA LYS A 87 -16.48 21.85 -9.76
C LYS A 87 -16.46 20.32 -9.84
N ALA A 88 -15.69 19.64 -8.99
CA ALA A 88 -15.58 18.19 -9.02
C ALA A 88 -16.94 17.54 -8.80
N LYS A 89 -17.22 16.52 -9.61
CA LYS A 89 -18.43 15.73 -9.47
C LYS A 89 -18.43 15.10 -8.08
N LYS A 90 -19.46 15.42 -7.29
CA LYS A 90 -19.69 14.79 -5.99
C LYS A 90 -20.25 13.38 -6.25
N GLY A 91 -19.38 12.42 -6.48
CA GLY A 91 -19.75 11.04 -6.77
C GLY A 91 -18.63 10.26 -7.41
N SER A 92 -18.91 9.01 -7.75
CA SER A 92 -17.95 8.13 -8.40
C SER A 92 -17.50 8.66 -9.77
N LEU A 93 -16.22 8.43 -10.09
CA LEU A 93 -15.61 8.77 -11.38
C LEU A 93 -16.17 7.89 -12.51
N TRP A 94 -16.62 6.68 -12.18
CA TRP A 94 -17.24 5.74 -13.11
C TRP A 94 -18.75 5.62 -12.88
N PRO A 95 -19.50 5.00 -13.80
CA PRO A 95 -20.93 4.75 -13.65
C PRO A 95 -21.26 3.89 -12.44
N LYS A 96 -22.45 4.09 -11.85
CA LYS A 96 -22.93 3.32 -10.68
C LYS A 96 -22.94 1.80 -10.90
N SER A 97 -23.05 1.36 -12.15
CA SER A 97 -22.97 -0.06 -12.53
C SER A 97 -21.59 -0.67 -12.25
N VAL A 98 -20.52 0.12 -12.34
CA VAL A 98 -19.12 -0.29 -12.06
C VAL A 98 -18.79 -0.19 -10.57
N ASP A 99 -19.47 0.69 -9.81
CA ASP A 99 -19.25 0.89 -8.36
C ASP A 99 -19.30 -0.41 -7.55
N LYS A 100 -20.23 -1.32 -7.91
CA LYS A 100 -20.36 -2.60 -7.23
C LYS A 100 -19.09 -3.44 -7.35
N ALA A 101 -18.53 -3.53 -8.55
CA ALA A 101 -17.29 -4.28 -8.78
C ALA A 101 -16.11 -3.62 -8.08
N PHE A 102 -15.99 -2.30 -8.21
CA PHE A 102 -14.92 -1.55 -7.54
C PHE A 102 -14.97 -1.72 -6.01
N SER A 103 -16.16 -1.66 -5.42
CA SER A 103 -16.31 -1.83 -3.97
C SER A 103 -15.86 -3.21 -3.50
N LYS A 104 -16.09 -4.26 -4.30
CA LYS A 104 -15.62 -5.62 -4.01
C LYS A 104 -14.10 -5.73 -4.13
N TRP A 105 -13.54 -5.17 -5.19
CA TRP A 105 -12.09 -5.08 -5.38
C TRP A 105 -11.41 -4.38 -4.18
N GLN A 106 -11.89 -3.20 -3.79
CA GLN A 106 -11.36 -2.44 -2.65
C GLN A 106 -11.52 -3.15 -1.30
N ALA A 107 -12.52 -4.02 -1.17
CA ALA A 107 -12.73 -4.82 0.02
C ALA A 107 -11.80 -6.05 0.10
N GLY A 108 -10.88 -6.22 -0.86
CA GLY A 108 -9.97 -7.36 -0.91
C GLY A 108 -10.60 -8.63 -1.49
N ASP A 109 -11.70 -8.50 -2.25
CA ASP A 109 -12.38 -9.61 -2.93
C ASP A 109 -12.27 -9.42 -4.45
N PRO A 110 -11.08 -9.68 -5.03
CA PRO A 110 -10.84 -9.47 -6.45
C PRO A 110 -11.70 -10.40 -7.31
N GLY A 111 -12.04 -11.59 -6.81
CA GLY A 111 -12.93 -12.55 -7.48
C GLY A 111 -14.33 -12.01 -7.72
N GLN A 112 -15.00 -11.54 -6.66
CA GLN A 112 -16.34 -10.93 -6.82
C GLN A 112 -16.29 -9.63 -7.61
N GLY A 113 -15.21 -8.85 -7.50
CA GLY A 113 -14.99 -7.67 -8.32
C GLY A 113 -14.95 -8.01 -9.81
N TYR A 114 -14.14 -9.01 -10.18
CA TYR A 114 -13.94 -9.41 -11.57
C TYR A 114 -15.19 -10.03 -12.17
N HIS A 115 -15.86 -10.93 -11.43
CA HIS A 115 -17.12 -11.50 -11.86
C HIS A 115 -18.20 -10.41 -12.10
N ALA A 116 -18.29 -9.42 -11.21
CA ALA A 116 -19.23 -8.32 -11.39
C ALA A 116 -18.97 -7.50 -12.65
N ILE A 117 -17.70 -7.26 -13.02
CA ILE A 117 -17.34 -6.60 -14.28
C ILE A 117 -17.63 -7.46 -15.49
N THR A 118 -17.24 -8.73 -15.47
CA THR A 118 -17.48 -9.65 -16.59
C THR A 118 -18.99 -9.78 -16.86
N LYS A 119 -19.80 -9.95 -15.81
CA LYS A 119 -21.26 -9.96 -15.93
C LYS A 119 -21.83 -8.67 -16.52
N LEU A 120 -21.25 -7.51 -16.19
CA LEU A 120 -21.65 -6.23 -16.75
C LEU A 120 -21.29 -6.14 -18.25
N LEU A 121 -20.14 -6.69 -18.65
CA LEU A 121 -19.69 -6.77 -20.04
C LEU A 121 -20.46 -7.81 -20.87
N ASP A 122 -20.97 -8.87 -20.27
CA ASP A 122 -21.75 -9.91 -20.96
C ASP A 122 -23.23 -9.52 -21.14
N SER A 123 -23.71 -8.57 -20.36
CA SER A 123 -25.09 -8.07 -20.46
C SER A 123 -25.31 -7.27 -21.75
N LYS A 124 -26.29 -7.69 -22.54
CA LYS A 124 -26.74 -6.99 -23.77
C LYS A 124 -27.39 -5.63 -23.49
N ASN A 125 -27.85 -5.40 -22.25
CA ASN A 125 -28.55 -4.17 -21.85
C ASN A 125 -27.61 -3.13 -21.23
N THR A 126 -26.30 -3.39 -21.22
CA THR A 126 -25.31 -2.46 -20.66
C THR A 126 -25.10 -1.30 -21.62
N LYS A 127 -25.25 -0.08 -21.11
CA LYS A 127 -25.04 1.15 -21.90
C LYS A 127 -23.59 1.28 -22.36
N ASP A 128 -23.35 1.90 -23.50
CA ASP A 128 -21.99 2.04 -24.08
C ASP A 128 -20.98 2.67 -23.12
N ASN A 129 -21.38 3.74 -22.42
CA ASN A 129 -20.52 4.38 -21.43
C ASN A 129 -20.19 3.44 -20.25
N ASP A 130 -21.15 2.64 -19.80
CA ASP A 130 -20.94 1.67 -18.71
C ASP A 130 -20.01 0.55 -19.19
N ARG A 131 -20.18 0.08 -20.43
CA ARG A 131 -19.32 -0.91 -21.07
C ARG A 131 -17.89 -0.39 -21.22
N TYR A 132 -17.70 0.86 -21.64
CA TYR A 132 -16.38 1.50 -21.74
C TYR A 132 -15.65 1.49 -20.39
N TRP A 133 -16.31 1.93 -19.31
CA TRP A 133 -15.70 1.94 -17.98
C TRP A 133 -15.48 0.54 -17.41
N ALA A 134 -16.40 -0.39 -17.67
CA ALA A 134 -16.24 -1.78 -17.26
C ALA A 134 -15.03 -2.44 -17.94
N ASP A 135 -14.82 -2.19 -19.23
CA ASP A 135 -13.67 -2.68 -19.98
C ASP A 135 -12.35 -2.11 -19.44
N LYS A 136 -12.29 -0.78 -19.22
CA LYS A 136 -11.12 -0.15 -18.59
C LYS A 136 -10.81 -0.70 -17.20
N PHE A 137 -11.84 -0.95 -16.40
CA PHE A 137 -11.64 -1.51 -15.07
C PHE A 137 -11.21 -2.99 -15.12
N LYS A 138 -11.72 -3.78 -16.07
CA LYS A 138 -11.25 -5.16 -16.32
C LYS A 138 -9.75 -5.18 -16.64
N VAL A 139 -9.30 -4.34 -17.57
CA VAL A 139 -7.88 -4.24 -17.96
C VAL A 139 -7.02 -3.83 -16.76
N TYR A 140 -7.48 -2.87 -15.95
CA TYR A 140 -6.80 -2.48 -14.72
C TYR A 140 -6.65 -3.67 -13.75
N MET A 141 -7.74 -4.42 -13.52
CA MET A 141 -7.73 -5.56 -12.60
C MET A 141 -6.78 -6.68 -13.06
N GLU A 142 -6.74 -6.96 -14.37
CA GLU A 142 -5.82 -7.94 -14.96
C GLU A 142 -4.36 -7.49 -14.84
N ALA A 143 -4.06 -6.22 -15.15
CA ALA A 143 -2.72 -5.65 -15.02
C ALA A 143 -2.24 -5.63 -13.56
N GLU A 144 -3.13 -5.31 -12.63
CA GLU A 144 -2.82 -5.31 -11.20
C GLU A 144 -2.59 -6.74 -10.68
N ALA A 145 -3.37 -7.72 -11.12
CA ALA A 145 -3.13 -9.13 -10.78
C ALA A 145 -1.76 -9.63 -11.31
N ASP A 146 -1.38 -9.27 -12.54
CA ASP A 146 -0.04 -9.57 -13.08
C ASP A 146 1.08 -8.88 -12.28
N ARG A 147 0.89 -7.61 -11.90
CA ARG A 147 1.83 -6.88 -11.04
C ARG A 147 2.01 -7.57 -9.68
N ILE A 148 0.90 -7.95 -9.04
CA ILE A 148 0.91 -8.65 -7.76
C ILE A 148 1.59 -10.01 -7.88
N LEU A 149 1.35 -10.76 -8.97
CA LEU A 149 2.03 -12.03 -9.21
C LEU A 149 3.55 -11.86 -9.34
N LYS A 150 4.01 -10.86 -10.11
CA LYS A 150 5.43 -10.52 -10.25
C LYS A 150 6.06 -10.11 -8.92
N GLU A 151 5.37 -9.28 -8.14
CA GLU A 151 5.81 -8.85 -6.81
C GLU A 151 5.90 -10.04 -5.85
N SER A 152 4.93 -10.95 -5.91
CA SER A 152 4.90 -12.17 -5.08
C SER A 152 6.06 -13.10 -5.43
N ARG A 153 6.40 -13.24 -6.72
CA ARG A 153 7.60 -13.95 -7.16
C ARG A 153 8.88 -13.32 -6.61
N LYS A 154 9.00 -12.00 -6.67
CA LYS A 154 10.13 -11.28 -6.06
C LYS A 154 10.24 -11.57 -4.56
N PHE A 155 9.12 -11.62 -3.84
CA PHE A 155 9.14 -12.01 -2.43
C PHE A 155 9.61 -13.45 -2.23
N VAL A 156 9.22 -14.39 -3.08
CA VAL A 156 9.74 -15.77 -3.03
C VAL A 156 11.24 -15.81 -3.28
N ASP A 157 11.74 -15.10 -4.29
CA ASP A 157 13.17 -15.02 -4.60
C ASP A 157 13.97 -14.39 -3.42
N ASP A 158 13.35 -13.42 -2.74
CA ASP A 158 13.87 -12.81 -1.52
C ASP A 158 13.61 -13.66 -0.26
N GLY A 159 13.08 -14.88 -0.37
CA GLY A 159 12.76 -15.79 0.75
C GLY A 159 11.71 -15.24 1.74
N LEU A 160 10.93 -14.24 1.33
CA LEU A 160 9.86 -13.58 2.07
C LEU A 160 8.51 -14.30 1.85
N PHE A 161 8.48 -15.61 2.13
CA PHE A 161 7.33 -16.47 1.83
C PHE A 161 6.02 -16.00 2.46
N TYR A 162 6.05 -15.45 3.68
CA TYR A 162 4.84 -14.96 4.32
C TYR A 162 4.20 -13.78 3.58
N GLN A 163 5.02 -12.84 3.10
CA GLN A 163 4.56 -11.71 2.29
C GLN A 163 4.03 -12.17 0.93
N ALA A 164 4.71 -13.12 0.29
CA ALA A 164 4.23 -13.74 -0.93
C ALA A 164 2.84 -14.37 -0.73
N THR A 165 2.66 -15.20 0.32
CA THR A 165 1.37 -15.82 0.62
C THR A 165 0.25 -14.79 0.82
N LEU A 166 0.50 -13.72 1.59
CA LEU A 166 -0.49 -12.65 1.80
C LEU A 166 -0.93 -11.99 0.48
N ASN A 167 0.00 -11.80 -0.45
CA ASN A 167 -0.31 -11.24 -1.77
C ASN A 167 -1.09 -12.22 -2.66
N THR A 168 -0.86 -13.53 -2.51
CA THR A 168 -1.51 -14.56 -3.33
C THR A 168 -2.89 -15.00 -2.83
N GLU A 169 -3.14 -15.00 -1.51
CA GLU A 169 -4.34 -15.61 -0.90
C GLU A 169 -5.65 -15.05 -1.48
N SER A 170 -5.75 -13.72 -1.65
CA SER A 170 -6.96 -13.08 -2.17
C SER A 170 -7.25 -13.39 -3.64
N HIS A 171 -6.26 -13.88 -4.40
CA HIS A 171 -6.37 -14.20 -5.82
C HIS A 171 -6.67 -15.68 -6.09
N LEU A 172 -6.71 -16.51 -5.05
CA LEU A 172 -6.95 -17.95 -5.13
C LEU A 172 -8.30 -18.38 -4.55
N ASP A 173 -8.80 -17.70 -3.53
CA ASP A 173 -10.08 -18.03 -2.88
C ASP A 173 -11.27 -17.43 -3.64
N THR A 174 -11.48 -17.88 -4.89
CA THR A 174 -12.57 -17.37 -5.73
C THR A 174 -13.47 -18.50 -6.21
N LYS A 175 -14.79 -18.29 -6.09
CA LYS A 175 -15.80 -19.28 -6.50
C LYS A 175 -15.74 -19.64 -7.99
N GLU A 176 -15.26 -18.71 -8.81
CA GLU A 176 -15.12 -18.88 -10.25
C GLU A 176 -13.64 -18.72 -10.63
N PRO A 177 -13.17 -19.46 -11.65
CA PRO A 177 -11.79 -19.38 -12.10
C PRO A 177 -11.50 -18.00 -12.68
N LEU A 178 -10.50 -17.33 -12.11
CA LEU A 178 -9.98 -16.07 -12.64
C LEU A 178 -8.91 -16.34 -13.71
N PRO A 179 -8.73 -15.45 -14.70
CA PRO A 179 -7.73 -15.64 -15.75
C PRO A 179 -6.30 -15.83 -15.23
N TRP A 180 -6.00 -15.25 -14.07
CA TRP A 180 -4.69 -15.32 -13.43
C TRP A 180 -4.57 -16.42 -12.36
N ALA A 181 -5.66 -17.11 -12.01
CA ALA A 181 -5.68 -18.05 -10.89
C ALA A 181 -4.63 -19.16 -11.02
N GLU A 182 -4.41 -19.67 -12.23
CA GLU A 182 -3.38 -20.70 -12.51
C GLU A 182 -1.97 -20.22 -12.16
N GLY A 183 -1.63 -18.97 -12.51
CA GLY A 183 -0.32 -18.39 -12.23
C GLY A 183 -0.06 -18.24 -10.73
N PHE A 184 -1.08 -17.84 -9.97
CA PHE A 184 -1.03 -17.77 -8.51
C PHE A 184 -0.96 -19.16 -7.87
N GLN A 185 -1.71 -20.14 -8.38
CA GLN A 185 -1.72 -21.49 -7.81
C GLN A 185 -0.35 -22.14 -8.01
N LYS A 186 0.22 -22.01 -9.21
CA LYS A 186 1.58 -22.47 -9.50
C LYS A 186 2.62 -21.85 -8.55
N LEU A 187 2.50 -20.56 -8.24
CA LEU A 187 3.40 -19.91 -7.29
C LEU A 187 3.22 -20.47 -5.87
N VAL A 188 1.99 -20.76 -5.44
CA VAL A 188 1.75 -21.43 -4.14
C VAL A 188 2.35 -22.82 -4.12
N ASP A 189 2.18 -23.62 -5.17
CA ASP A 189 2.77 -24.95 -5.26
C ASP A 189 4.31 -24.89 -5.22
N GLU A 190 4.91 -23.91 -5.91
CA GLU A 190 6.35 -23.62 -5.87
C GLU A 190 6.80 -23.28 -4.44
N MET A 191 6.07 -22.41 -3.73
CA MET A 191 6.37 -22.06 -2.35
C MET A 191 6.24 -23.27 -1.41
N GLU A 192 5.17 -24.06 -1.53
CA GLU A 192 4.91 -25.23 -0.68
C GLU A 192 5.96 -26.34 -0.84
N SER A 193 6.65 -26.38 -1.97
CA SER A 193 7.76 -27.29 -2.20
C SER A 193 9.02 -26.95 -1.40
N ASP A 194 9.15 -25.71 -0.89
CA ASP A 194 10.29 -25.30 -0.07
C ASP A 194 10.16 -25.84 1.37
N PRO A 195 11.18 -26.56 1.90
CA PRO A 195 11.13 -27.15 3.24
C PRO A 195 11.05 -26.14 4.39
N LEU A 196 11.33 -24.85 4.14
CA LEU A 196 11.17 -23.76 5.10
C LEU A 196 9.79 -23.09 5.04
N TYR A 197 9.03 -23.26 3.95
CA TYR A 197 7.75 -22.57 3.73
C TYR A 197 6.81 -22.65 4.93
N SER A 198 6.47 -23.86 5.38
CA SER A 198 5.54 -24.05 6.51
C SER A 198 6.00 -23.32 7.79
N LYS A 199 7.31 -23.26 8.03
CA LYS A 199 7.91 -22.56 9.16
C LYS A 199 7.86 -21.04 8.97
N GLU A 200 8.15 -20.55 7.77
CA GLU A 200 8.07 -19.13 7.41
C GLU A 200 6.64 -18.61 7.55
N ILE A 201 5.63 -19.33 7.05
CA ILE A 201 4.22 -18.95 7.19
C ILE A 201 3.77 -18.96 8.65
N SER A 202 4.10 -20.04 9.38
CA SER A 202 3.73 -20.15 10.80
C SER A 202 4.42 -19.10 11.66
N GLY A 203 5.68 -18.77 11.36
CA GLY A 203 6.43 -17.69 12.00
C GLY A 203 5.87 -16.32 11.64
N GLY A 204 5.53 -16.11 10.36
CA GLY A 204 4.95 -14.87 9.83
C GLY A 204 3.64 -14.49 10.51
N LYS A 205 2.73 -15.44 10.70
CA LYS A 205 1.47 -15.20 11.43
C LYS A 205 1.69 -14.73 12.88
N ILE A 206 2.72 -15.25 13.56
CA ILE A 206 3.06 -14.81 14.92
C ILE A 206 3.78 -13.47 14.89
N HIS A 207 4.67 -13.25 13.91
CA HIS A 207 5.35 -11.98 13.69
C HIS A 207 4.36 -10.84 13.43
N ALA A 208 3.33 -11.07 12.61
CA ALA A 208 2.27 -10.11 12.34
C ALA A 208 1.50 -9.70 13.61
N LYS A 209 1.23 -10.65 14.52
CA LYS A 209 0.67 -10.34 15.84
C LYS A 209 1.62 -9.46 16.68
N GLY A 210 2.93 -9.72 16.57
CA GLY A 210 3.95 -8.87 17.17
C GLY A 210 3.92 -7.43 16.64
N LEU A 211 3.77 -7.26 15.31
CA LEU A 211 3.66 -5.94 14.67
C LEU A 211 2.43 -5.17 15.16
N ILE A 212 1.27 -5.82 15.27
CA ILE A 212 0.05 -5.21 15.79
C ILE A 212 0.28 -4.73 17.23
N ALA A 213 0.82 -5.59 18.10
CA ALA A 213 1.11 -5.22 19.48
C ALA A 213 2.13 -4.07 19.59
N ASP A 214 3.12 -4.02 18.70
CA ASP A 214 4.12 -2.95 18.63
C ASP A 214 3.47 -1.61 18.25
N GLN A 215 2.61 -1.61 17.22
CA GLN A 215 1.83 -0.44 16.80
C GLN A 215 0.89 0.07 17.91
N GLU A 216 0.29 -0.84 18.67
CA GLU A 216 -0.54 -0.55 19.84
C GLU A 216 0.28 -0.13 21.07
N ARG A 217 1.62 -0.12 20.97
CA ARG A 217 2.57 0.19 22.06
C ARG A 217 2.51 -0.81 23.22
N ALA A 218 1.96 -2.00 22.99
CA ALA A 218 2.01 -3.15 23.87
C ALA A 218 3.36 -3.89 23.73
N TYR A 219 4.47 -3.16 23.92
CA TYR A 219 5.82 -3.63 23.55
C TYR A 219 6.28 -4.90 24.29
N LEU A 220 5.73 -5.19 25.47
CA LEU A 220 6.04 -6.45 26.16
C LEU A 220 5.47 -7.65 25.40
N ASP A 221 4.26 -7.52 24.85
CA ASP A 221 3.62 -8.60 24.10
C ASP A 221 4.21 -8.71 22.70
N ALA A 222 4.54 -7.57 22.06
CA ALA A 222 5.34 -7.55 20.84
C ALA A 222 6.68 -8.28 21.01
N PHE A 223 7.43 -7.97 22.09
CA PHE A 223 8.69 -8.63 22.41
C PHE A 223 8.53 -10.15 22.54
N LYS A 224 7.52 -10.61 23.31
CA LYS A 224 7.26 -12.04 23.51
C LYS A 224 6.91 -12.73 22.20
N ALA A 225 6.10 -12.11 21.34
CA ALA A 225 5.74 -12.65 20.04
C ALA A 225 6.99 -12.82 19.16
N TYR A 226 7.78 -11.76 18.98
CA TYR A 226 8.99 -11.80 18.17
C TYR A 226 10.05 -12.78 18.69
N LYS A 227 10.32 -12.76 20.00
CA LYS A 227 11.21 -13.74 20.63
C LYS A 227 10.70 -15.17 20.44
N GLY A 228 9.39 -15.37 20.52
CA GLY A 228 8.75 -16.67 20.29
C GLY A 228 8.99 -17.20 18.88
N VAL A 229 8.90 -16.33 17.86
CA VAL A 229 9.21 -16.68 16.47
C VAL A 229 10.67 -17.10 16.34
N TYR A 230 11.61 -16.28 16.80
CA TYR A 230 13.04 -16.61 16.74
C TYR A 230 13.38 -17.92 17.45
N LYS A 231 12.83 -18.14 18.66
CA LYS A 231 13.07 -19.39 19.40
C LYS A 231 12.55 -20.62 18.66
N LYS A 232 11.39 -20.52 18.01
CA LYS A 232 10.73 -21.64 17.35
C LYS A 232 11.29 -21.90 15.95
N TYR A 233 11.71 -20.84 15.25
CA TYR A 233 12.18 -20.89 13.87
C TYR A 233 13.49 -20.11 13.71
N PRO A 234 14.60 -20.50 14.38
CA PRO A 234 15.83 -19.69 14.41
C PRO A 234 16.56 -19.60 13.06
N ASN A 235 16.31 -20.54 12.14
CA ASN A 235 16.98 -20.64 10.85
C ASN A 235 16.09 -20.19 9.67
N THR A 236 15.10 -19.35 9.94
CA THR A 236 14.21 -18.79 8.92
C THR A 236 14.44 -17.28 8.80
N ARG A 237 14.12 -16.68 7.65
CA ARG A 237 14.22 -15.22 7.46
C ARG A 237 13.28 -14.49 8.43
N ILE A 238 12.06 -15.00 8.63
CA ILE A 238 11.16 -14.42 9.63
C ILE A 238 11.69 -14.56 11.07
N GLY A 239 12.44 -15.63 11.36
CA GLY A 239 13.14 -15.81 12.63
C GLY A 239 14.18 -14.74 12.87
N ALA A 240 15.04 -14.49 11.89
CA ALA A 240 16.05 -13.44 11.93
C ALA A 240 15.42 -12.03 12.05
N ALA A 241 14.40 -11.73 11.24
CA ALA A 241 13.69 -10.45 11.32
C ALA A 241 13.02 -10.23 12.69
N SER A 242 12.44 -11.29 13.26
CA SER A 242 11.85 -11.23 14.60
C SER A 242 12.91 -11.03 15.69
N LEU A 243 14.08 -11.66 15.58
CA LEU A 243 15.19 -11.41 16.51
C LEU A 243 15.63 -9.95 16.49
N THR A 244 15.76 -9.35 15.30
CA THR A 244 16.09 -7.93 15.15
C THR A 244 15.08 -7.05 15.87
N ARG A 245 13.77 -7.27 15.62
CA ARG A 245 12.70 -6.51 16.29
C ARG A 245 12.68 -6.68 17.81
N ALA A 246 12.82 -7.91 18.31
CA ALA A 246 12.88 -8.18 19.74
C ALA A 246 14.08 -7.46 20.39
N THR A 247 15.22 -7.45 19.70
CA THR A 247 16.45 -6.78 20.16
C THR A 247 16.25 -5.27 20.23
N GLU A 248 15.70 -4.65 19.17
CA GLU A 248 15.39 -3.21 19.16
C GLU A 248 14.47 -2.81 20.31
N ILE A 249 13.39 -3.57 20.56
CA ILE A 249 12.45 -3.31 21.65
C ILE A 249 13.17 -3.35 23.01
N LYS A 250 14.00 -4.38 23.23
CA LYS A 250 14.78 -4.54 24.46
C LYS A 250 15.77 -3.38 24.66
N GLU A 251 16.56 -3.05 23.65
CA GLU A 251 17.61 -2.04 23.73
C GLU A 251 17.05 -0.62 23.94
N LYS A 252 15.91 -0.32 23.32
CA LYS A 252 15.18 0.93 23.56
C LYS A 252 14.52 1.01 24.94
N GLY A 253 14.53 -0.08 25.72
CA GLY A 253 13.92 -0.12 27.05
C GLY A 253 12.39 0.03 27.00
N LEU A 254 11.76 -0.49 25.94
CA LEU A 254 10.32 -0.40 25.71
C LEU A 254 9.47 -1.43 26.49
N PRO A 255 9.96 -2.62 26.87
CA PRO A 255 9.16 -3.57 27.64
C PRO A 255 8.65 -2.96 28.95
N GLY A 256 7.33 -2.99 29.12
CA GLY A 256 6.65 -2.36 30.25
C GLY A 256 6.37 -0.87 30.08
N TYR A 257 6.57 -0.30 28.89
CA TYR A 257 6.09 1.06 28.61
C TYR A 257 4.58 1.15 28.88
N GLU A 258 4.19 2.21 29.57
CA GLU A 258 2.80 2.46 29.97
C GLU A 258 2.36 3.80 29.35
N PRO A 259 1.46 3.80 28.34
CA PRO A 259 1.02 5.01 27.66
C PRO A 259 0.40 6.06 28.59
N SER A 260 -0.23 5.65 29.69
CA SER A 260 -0.82 6.57 30.66
C SER A 260 0.23 7.26 31.56
N CYS A 261 1.40 6.65 31.75
CA CYS A 261 2.45 7.17 32.61
C CYS A 261 3.14 8.40 31.99
N ARG A 262 3.16 9.52 32.74
CA ARG A 262 3.84 10.77 32.32
C ARG A 262 5.33 10.54 32.04
N HIS A 263 6.03 9.83 32.92
CA HIS A 263 7.46 9.58 32.77
C HIS A 263 7.77 8.68 31.57
N CYS A 264 6.95 7.66 31.30
CA CYS A 264 7.13 6.80 30.13
C CYS A 264 6.96 7.61 28.84
N ARG A 265 5.90 8.42 28.74
CA ARG A 265 5.63 9.27 27.57
C ARG A 265 6.74 10.29 27.31
N GLN A 266 7.21 10.97 28.36
CA GLN A 266 8.29 11.96 28.23
C GLN A 266 9.60 11.33 27.75
N ALA A 267 9.96 10.16 28.30
CA ALA A 267 11.18 9.46 27.94
C ALA A 267 11.08 8.64 26.64
N LYS A 268 9.86 8.47 26.10
CA LYS A 268 9.54 7.56 24.98
C LYS A 268 10.05 6.12 25.20
N ARG A 269 10.08 5.68 26.46
CA ARG A 269 10.50 4.34 26.91
C ARG A 269 9.92 4.02 28.29
N ALA A 270 10.00 2.77 28.75
CA ALA A 270 9.52 2.42 30.08
C ALA A 270 10.34 3.17 31.15
N CYS A 271 9.68 3.83 32.10
CA CYS A 271 10.35 4.47 33.23
C CYS A 271 10.82 3.41 34.24
N ALA A 272 11.68 3.77 35.20
CA ALA A 272 12.22 2.84 36.20
C ALA A 272 11.14 2.05 36.96
N LYS A 273 9.95 2.63 37.19
CA LYS A 273 8.81 1.96 37.83
C LYS A 273 8.17 0.88 36.96
N HIS A 274 8.12 1.09 35.65
CA HIS A 274 7.41 0.20 34.73
C HIS A 274 8.34 -0.66 33.87
N LEU A 275 9.65 -0.43 33.90
CA LEU A 275 10.62 -1.19 33.12
C LEU A 275 10.55 -2.68 33.45
N VAL A 276 10.19 -3.49 32.45
CA VAL A 276 10.21 -4.95 32.56
C VAL A 276 11.51 -5.46 31.98
N LYS A 277 12.34 -6.10 32.80
CA LYS A 277 13.60 -6.71 32.33
C LYS A 277 13.29 -7.96 31.52
N VAL A 278 13.73 -7.97 30.26
CA VAL A 278 13.57 -9.11 29.34
C VAL A 278 14.92 -9.64 28.87
N LYS A 279 14.96 -10.93 28.51
CA LYS A 279 16.13 -11.58 27.89
C LYS A 279 15.75 -12.01 26.48
N ILE A 280 16.69 -11.86 25.53
CA ILE A 280 16.60 -12.48 24.19
C ILE A 280 16.78 -13.98 24.36
#